data_AF-A0DNA6-F1
#
_entry.id   AF-A0DNA6-F1
#
_cell.length_a   1.000
_cell.length_b   1.000
_cell.length_c   1.000
_cell.angle_alpha   90.00
_cell.angle_beta   90.00
_cell.angle_gamma   90.00
#
_symmetry.space_group_name_H-M   'P 1'
#
loop_
_entity.id
_entity.type
_entity.pdbx_description
1 polymer ?
#
loop_
_entity_poly.entity_id
_entity_poly.type
_entity_poly.pdbx_seq_one_letter_code
_entity_poly.pdbx_strand_id
1 'polypeptide(L)'
;MATGKHPYSVSNKQMTYIQMIQNILKSESPKLDNYPYSLEMRDFVNICLNKDQSKRLDAQTLLQHNWIVKNAQNSQYVQMWIMQKDQKLQLMQQK
;
A
#
# COMPACT_ATOMS: atom_id res chain seq x y z
N MET A 1 -2.03 4.47 -2.00
CA MET A 1 -2.62 3.59 -3.04
C MET A 1 -3.70 2.68 -2.45
N ALA A 2 -3.37 1.73 -1.58
CA ALA A 2 -4.36 0.79 -1.02
C ALA A 2 -5.55 1.48 -0.33
N THR A 3 -5.30 2.42 0.57
CA THR A 3 -6.33 3.15 1.35
C THR A 3 -6.81 4.44 0.70
N GLY A 4 -6.25 4.82 -0.46
CA GLY A 4 -6.50 6.12 -1.09
C GLY A 4 -5.99 7.36 -0.33
N LYS A 5 -5.44 7.19 0.89
CA LYS A 5 -4.92 8.28 1.75
C LYS A 5 -3.48 8.01 2.14
N HIS A 6 -2.74 9.07 2.49
CA HIS A 6 -1.38 8.91 2.99
C HIS A 6 -1.43 8.37 4.44
N PRO A 7 -0.62 7.37 4.82
CA PRO A 7 -0.72 6.74 6.14
C PRO A 7 -0.45 7.69 7.32
N TYR A 8 0.25 8.80 7.08
CA TYR A 8 0.51 9.84 8.09
C TYR A 8 -0.33 11.11 7.89
N SER A 9 -1.33 11.11 6.98
CA SER A 9 -2.24 12.26 6.86
C SER A 9 -3.22 12.25 8.04
N VAL A 10 -3.13 13.26 8.90
CA VAL A 10 -4.07 13.45 10.01
C VAL A 10 -5.34 14.10 9.47
N SER A 11 -6.51 13.59 9.87
CA SER A 11 -7.82 13.92 9.30
C SER A 11 -8.21 15.40 9.34
N ASN A 12 -7.60 16.23 10.20
CA ASN A 12 -8.08 17.60 10.46
C ASN A 12 -6.99 18.65 10.78
N LYS A 13 -5.69 18.38 10.62
CA LYS A 13 -4.62 19.38 10.87
C LYS A 13 -3.49 19.25 9.85
N GLN A 14 -3.05 20.39 9.30
CA GLN A 14 -1.84 20.48 8.49
C GLN A 14 -0.63 20.11 9.38
N MET A 15 -0.25 18.83 9.36
CA MET A 15 0.95 18.35 10.02
C MET A 15 2.17 18.88 9.25
N THR A 16 3.09 19.55 9.95
CA THR A 16 4.33 20.01 9.33
C THR A 16 5.25 18.83 9.02
N TYR A 17 6.18 18.99 8.07
CA TYR A 17 7.13 17.93 7.74
C TYR A 17 7.92 17.40 8.94
N ILE A 18 8.32 18.28 9.86
CA ILE A 18 9.03 17.89 11.09
C ILE A 18 8.16 17.01 11.99
N GLN A 19 6.88 17.35 12.15
CA GLN A 19 5.94 16.53 12.93
C GLN A 19 5.71 15.16 12.28
N MET A 20 5.68 15.10 10.95
CA MET A 20 5.58 13.83 10.22
C MET A 20 6.81 12.95 10.46
N ILE A 21 8.03 13.51 10.38
CA ILE A 21 9.26 12.77 10.67
C ILE A 21 9.25 12.25 12.11
N GLN A 22 8.87 13.09 13.07
CA GLN A 22 8.74 12.66 14.47
C GLN A 22 7.73 11.51 14.63
N ASN A 23 6.60 11.56 13.91
CA ASN A 23 5.59 10.52 13.92
C ASN A 23 6.13 9.20 13.33
N ILE A 24 6.84 9.27 12.19
CA ILE A 24 7.50 8.12 11.56
C ILE A 24 8.48 7.47 12.54
N LEU A 25 9.26 8.26 13.28
CA LEU A 25 10.26 7.75 14.22
C LEU A 25 9.63 7.16 15.49
N LYS A 26 8.60 7.80 16.05
CA LYS A 26 8.08 7.49 17.40
C LYS A 26 6.86 6.56 17.42
N SER A 27 5.93 6.69 16.48
CA SER A 27 4.66 5.95 16.50
C SER A 27 4.78 4.55 15.92
N GLU A 28 3.79 3.68 16.09
CA GLU A 28 3.81 2.39 15.39
C GLU A 28 3.83 2.58 13.86
N SER A 29 4.43 1.62 13.16
CA SER A 29 4.35 1.57 11.70
C SER A 29 2.89 1.48 11.26
N PRO A 30 2.52 2.17 10.17
CA PRO A 30 1.16 2.12 9.66
C PRO A 30 0.84 0.69 9.17
N LYS A 31 -0.38 0.24 9.48
CA LYS A 31 -0.88 -1.10 9.15
C LYS A 31 -2.09 -0.96 8.23
N LEU A 32 -2.37 -2.00 7.47
CA LEU A 32 -3.61 -2.11 6.70
C LEU A 32 -4.73 -2.65 7.60
N ASP A 33 -5.94 -2.13 7.41
CA ASP A 33 -7.14 -2.58 8.12
C ASP A 33 -7.50 -4.02 7.79
N ASN A 34 -8.27 -4.68 8.67
CA ASN A 34 -8.65 -6.09 8.49
C ASN A 34 -9.50 -6.33 7.23
N TYR A 35 -10.32 -5.36 6.85
CA TYR A 35 -11.14 -5.38 5.66
C TYR A 35 -10.90 -4.06 4.91
N PRO A 36 -10.74 -4.07 3.57
CA PRO A 36 -10.97 -5.16 2.61
C PRO A 36 -9.72 -5.99 2.24
N TYR A 37 -8.65 -5.96 3.04
CA TYR A 37 -7.36 -6.53 2.65
C TYR A 37 -7.17 -7.98 3.14
N SER A 38 -6.60 -8.83 2.28
CA SER A 38 -6.32 -10.22 2.65
C SER A 38 -5.28 -10.32 3.77
N LEU A 39 -5.26 -11.44 4.50
CA LEU A 39 -4.28 -11.65 5.56
C LEU A 39 -2.84 -11.58 5.03
N GLU A 40 -2.60 -12.19 3.87
CA GLU A 40 -1.29 -12.24 3.22
C GLU A 40 -0.82 -10.86 2.75
N MET A 41 -1.74 -10.02 2.27
CA MET A 41 -1.41 -8.63 1.89
C MET A 41 -1.02 -7.80 3.11
N ARG A 42 -1.75 -7.95 4.22
CA ARG A 42 -1.44 -7.26 5.48
C ARG A 42 -0.09 -7.70 6.02
N ASP A 43 0.17 -9.00 6.01
CA ASP A 43 1.44 -9.57 6.45
C ASP A 43 2.63 -9.04 5.63
N PHE A 44 2.51 -9.07 4.29
CA PHE A 44 3.51 -8.52 3.38
C PHE A 44 3.83 -7.05 3.69
N VAL A 45 2.80 -6.22 3.89
CA VAL A 45 2.99 -4.80 4.20
C VAL A 45 3.61 -4.59 5.59
N ASN A 46 3.24 -5.40 6.59
CA ASN A 46 3.81 -5.33 7.92
C ASN A 46 5.31 -5.67 7.92
N ILE A 47 5.72 -6.67 7.13
CA ILE A 47 7.13 -7.02 6.95
C ILE A 47 7.90 -5.86 6.31
N CYS A 48 7.38 -5.28 5.22
CA CYS A 48 8.00 -4.15 4.54
C CYS A 48 8.16 -2.92 5.44
N LEU A 49 7.18 -2.67 6.32
CA LEU A 49 7.13 -1.50 7.19
C LEU A 49 7.72 -1.75 8.58
N ASN A 50 8.39 -2.89 8.81
CA ASN A 50 9.01 -3.17 10.09
C ASN A 50 10.12 -2.14 10.39
N LYS A 51 10.07 -1.49 11.56
CA LYS A 51 11.08 -0.49 11.98
C LYS A 51 12.42 -1.11 12.30
N ASP A 52 12.40 -2.33 12.81
CA ASP A 52 13.60 -3.10 13.08
C ASP A 52 14.16 -3.59 11.74
N GLN A 53 15.30 -3.02 11.34
CA GLN A 53 15.94 -3.34 10.08
C GLN A 53 16.30 -4.81 9.96
N SER A 54 16.61 -5.49 11.07
CA SER A 54 16.93 -6.93 11.07
C SER A 54 15.72 -7.81 10.76
N LYS A 55 14.51 -7.30 11.03
CA LYS A 55 13.24 -7.99 10.77
C LYS A 55 12.59 -7.57 9.45
N ARG A 56 13.10 -6.51 8.82
CA ARG A 56 12.65 -6.07 7.50
C ARG A 56 13.34 -6.91 6.44
N LEU A 57 12.57 -7.76 5.78
CA LEU A 57 13.08 -8.62 4.71
C LEU A 57 13.59 -7.78 3.54
N ASP A 58 14.63 -8.27 2.88
CA ASP A 58 15.19 -7.68 1.68
C ASP A 58 14.33 -8.01 0.45
N ALA A 59 14.61 -7.34 -0.67
CA ALA A 59 13.83 -7.49 -1.88
C ALA A 59 13.84 -8.94 -2.42
N GLN A 60 14.97 -9.65 -2.32
CA GLN A 60 15.08 -11.01 -2.83
C GLN A 60 14.17 -11.97 -2.06
N THR A 61 14.15 -11.86 -0.74
CA THR A 61 13.26 -12.67 0.11
C THR A 61 11.80 -12.26 -0.05
N LEU A 62 11.50 -10.97 -0.21
CA LEU A 62 10.13 -10.48 -0.42
C LEU A 62 9.49 -11.02 -1.71
N LEU A 63 10.27 -11.28 -2.76
CA LEU A 63 9.76 -11.91 -3.99
C LEU A 63 9.21 -13.33 -3.77
N GLN A 64 9.67 -14.01 -2.73
CA GLN A 64 9.22 -15.35 -2.34
C GLN A 64 8.01 -15.33 -1.41
N HIS A 65 7.57 -14.14 -0.96
CA HIS A 65 6.43 -14.02 -0.06
C HIS A 65 5.13 -14.53 -0.73
N ASN A 66 4.31 -15.26 0.02
CA ASN A 66 3.07 -15.88 -0.48
C ASN A 66 2.16 -14.91 -1.25
N TRP A 67 2.05 -13.67 -0.76
CA TRP A 67 1.28 -12.62 -1.44
C TRP A 67 1.81 -12.29 -2.84
N ILE A 68 3.13 -12.22 -3.03
CA ILE A 68 3.75 -11.95 -4.33
C ILE A 68 3.58 -13.15 -5.25
N VAL A 69 3.98 -14.34 -4.80
CA VAL A 69 3.94 -15.57 -5.62
C VAL A 69 2.52 -15.84 -6.14
N LYS A 70 1.49 -15.62 -5.30
CA LYS A 70 0.07 -15.79 -5.67
C LYS A 70 -0.41 -14.77 -6.72
N ASN A 71 0.14 -13.56 -6.75
CA ASN A 71 -0.34 -12.47 -7.60
C ASN A 71 0.60 -12.13 -8.78
N ALA A 72 1.83 -12.67 -8.80
CA ALA A 72 2.86 -12.31 -9.78
C ALA A 72 2.46 -12.58 -11.24
N GLN A 73 1.63 -13.60 -11.48
CA GLN A 73 1.21 -14.00 -12.82
C GLN A 73 -0.03 -13.26 -13.33
N ASN A 74 -0.54 -12.27 -12.58
CA ASN A 74 -1.82 -11.63 -12.90
C ASN A 74 -1.67 -10.34 -13.74
N SER A 75 -0.73 -10.32 -14.69
CA SER A 75 -0.42 -9.15 -15.53
C SER A 75 -1.61 -8.76 -16.42
N GLN A 76 -2.32 -9.75 -16.97
CA GLN A 76 -3.48 -9.55 -17.82
C GLN A 76 -4.62 -8.84 -17.08
N TYR A 77 -4.86 -9.19 -15.81
CA TYR A 77 -5.89 -8.54 -14.99
C TYR A 77 -5.61 -7.05 -14.79
N VAL A 78 -4.34 -6.68 -14.52
CA VAL A 78 -3.96 -5.28 -14.34
C VAL A 78 -4.19 -4.48 -15.62
N GLN A 79 -3.77 -5.02 -16.77
CA GLN A 79 -4.00 -4.37 -18.07
C GLN A 79 -5.49 -4.14 -18.35
N MET A 80 -6.30 -5.19 -18.17
CA MET A 80 -7.76 -5.11 -18.37
C MET A 80 -8.41 -4.09 -17.42
N TRP A 81 -7.99 -4.07 -16.16
CA TRP A 81 -8.52 -3.13 -15.17
C TRP A 81 -8.19 -1.67 -15.52
N ILE A 82 -6.95 -1.40 -15.96
CA ILE A 82 -6.52 -0.06 -16.37
C ILE A 82 -7.35 0.41 -17.57
N MET A 83 -7.47 -0.41 -18.62
CA MET A 83 -8.26 -0.07 -19.82
C MET A 83 -9.73 0.23 -19.47
N GLN A 84 -10.35 -0.57 -18.60
CA GLN A 84 -11.74 -0.36 -18.18
C GLN A 84 -11.91 0.96 -17.41
N LYS A 85 -10.96 1.29 -16.52
CA LYS A 85 -11.02 2.54 -15.73
C LYS A 85 -10.81 3.76 -16.61
N ASP A 86 -9.88 3.70 -17.55
CA ASP A 86 -9.61 4.78 -18.49
C ASP A 86 -10.82 5.12 -19.37
N GLN A 87 -11.47 4.10 -19.97
CA GLN A 87 -12.70 4.29 -20.75
C GLN A 87 -13.82 4.97 -19.94
N LYS A 88 -14.02 4.57 -18.69
CA LYS A 88 -15.04 5.20 -17.82
C LYS A 88 -14.71 6.67 -17.54
N LEU A 89 -13.44 7.01 -17.32
CA LEU A 89 -13.01 8.38 -17.09
C LEU A 89 -13.22 9.26 -18.32
N GLN A 90 -12.97 8.74 -19.52
CA GLN A 90 -13.22 9.48 -20.77
C GLN A 90 -14.70 9.77 -20.98
N LEU A 91 -15.58 8.78 -20.72
CA LEU A 91 -17.04 8.95 -20.83
C LEU A 91 -17.61 9.95 -19.81
N MET A 92 -16.99 10.07 -18.63
CA MET A 92 -17.37 11.06 -17.63
C MET A 92 -16.95 12.49 -17.99
N GLN A 93 -15.91 12.66 -18.81
CA GLN A 93 -15.40 13.97 -19.24
C GLN A 93 -16.11 14.52 -20.49
N GLN A 94 -16.86 13.67 -21.21
CA GLN A 94 -17.64 14.06 -22.39
C GLN A 94 -19.09 14.47 -22.08
N LYS A 95 -19.49 14.43 -20.80
CA LYS A 95 -20.78 14.94 -20.30
C LYS A 95 -20.56 16.24 -19.55
#